data_AF-A0A429Y7H8-F1
#
_entry.id   AF-A0A429Y7H8-F1
#
_cell.length_a   1.000
_cell.length_b   1.000
_cell.length_c   1.000
_cell.angle_alpha   90.00
_cell.angle_beta   90.00
_cell.angle_gamma   90.00
#
_symmetry.space_group_name_H-M   'P 1'
#
loop_
_entity.id
_entity.type
_entity.pdbx_description
1 polymer ?
#
loop_
_entity_poly.entity_id
_entity_poly.type
_entity_poly.pdbx_seq_one_letter_code
_entity_poly.pdbx_strand_id
1 'polypeptide(L)' 'MKWTATTTLCNVTLPYLLQMANKGVEEALVDNKYLRRGLTTYEGKLTLEETGRKQNRPYVTPEEALGI' A
#
# COMPACT_ATOMS: atom_id res chain seq x y z
N MET A 1 -9.82 -25.89 -15.42
CA MET A 1 -10.08 -24.84 -14.41
C MET A 1 -9.38 -23.57 -14.90
N LYS A 2 -10.10 -22.57 -15.44
CA LYS A 2 -9.49 -21.42 -16.17
C LYS A 2 -9.35 -20.13 -15.34
N TRP A 3 -9.90 -20.07 -14.12
CA TRP A 3 -9.96 -18.85 -13.29
C TRP A 3 -9.14 -18.94 -11.99
N THR A 4 -8.29 -19.96 -11.87
CA THR A 4 -7.56 -20.26 -10.63
C THR A 4 -6.72 -19.08 -10.15
N ALA A 5 -6.02 -18.38 -11.05
CA ALA A 5 -5.19 -17.23 -10.67
C ALA A 5 -6.01 -16.07 -10.11
N THR A 6 -7.13 -15.73 -10.77
CA THR A 6 -8.02 -14.65 -10.32
C THR A 6 -8.63 -14.97 -8.96
N THR A 7 -9.19 -16.17 -8.79
CA THR A 7 -9.84 -16.55 -7.53
C THR A 7 -8.84 -16.60 -6.37
N THR A 8 -7.65 -17.16 -6.59
CA THR A 8 -6.60 -17.20 -5.56
C THR A 8 -6.11 -15.80 -5.20
N LEU A 9 -5.87 -14.92 -6.20
CA LEU A 9 -5.45 -13.55 -5.95
C LEU A 9 -6.53 -12.76 -5.19
N CYS A 10 -7.78 -12.83 -5.62
CA CYS A 10 -8.88 -12.15 -4.94
C CYS A 10 -9.03 -12.61 -3.49
N ASN A 11 -8.89 -13.92 -3.22
CA ASN A 11 -9.00 -14.42 -1.85
C ASN A 11 -7.93 -13.85 -0.91
N VAL A 12 -6.72 -13.58 -1.42
CA VAL A 12 -5.65 -12.99 -0.60
C VAL A 12 -5.74 -11.46 -0.51
N THR A 13 -6.28 -10.78 -1.53
CA THR A 13 -6.38 -9.30 -1.55
C THR A 13 -7.67 -8.77 -0.91
N LEU A 14 -8.75 -9.56 -0.91
CA LEU A 14 -10.06 -9.15 -0.40
C LEU A 14 -10.04 -8.64 1.05
N PRO A 15 -9.31 -9.25 2.01
CA PRO A 15 -9.25 -8.73 3.37
C PRO A 15 -8.67 -7.31 3.45
N TYR A 16 -7.63 -7.01 2.65
CA TYR A 16 -7.01 -5.69 2.60
C TYR A 16 -7.96 -4.66 1.97
N LEU A 17 -8.68 -5.04 0.91
CA LEU A 17 -9.68 -4.20 0.27
C LEU A 17 -10.80 -3.84 1.24
N LEU A 18 -11.34 -4.83 1.96
CA LEU A 18 -12.39 -4.61 2.96
C LEU A 18 -11.91 -3.71 4.11
N GLN A 19 -10.65 -3.85 4.52
CA GLN A 19 -10.08 -2.98 5.54
C GLN A 19 -10.07 -1.51 5.10
N MET A 20 -9.61 -1.22 3.87
CA MET A 20 -9.63 0.13 3.31
C MET A 20 -11.05 0.65 3.13
N ALA A 21 -11.97 -0.20 2.64
CA ALA A 21 -13.36 0.19 2.40
C ALA A 21 -14.10 0.55 3.70
N ASN A 22 -13.82 -0.16 4.80
CA ASN A 22 -14.51 0.05 6.07
C ASN A 22 -13.92 1.20 6.90
N LYS A 23 -12.60 1.43 6.84
CA LYS A 23 -11.89 2.40 7.69
C LYS A 23 -11.47 3.69 6.97
N GLY A 24 -11.45 3.67 5.64
CA GLY A 24 -10.72 4.64 4.85
C GLY A 24 -9.26 4.24 4.67
N VAL A 25 -8.60 4.87 3.69
CA VAL A 25 -7.25 4.49 3.26
C VAL A 25 -6.20 4.84 4.32
N GLU A 26 -6.24 6.05 4.86
CA GLU A 26 -5.27 6.53 5.86
C GLU A 26 -5.28 5.65 7.10
N GLU A 27 -6.45 5.47 7.71
CA GLU A 27 -6.57 4.70 8.95
C GLU A 27 -6.29 3.19 8.75
N ALA A 28 -6.62 2.64 7.57
CA ALA A 28 -6.22 1.29 7.22
C ALA A 28 -4.69 1.12 7.13
N LEU A 29 -3.97 2.13 6.66
CA LEU A 29 -2.51 2.12 6.55
C LEU A 29 -1.84 2.29 7.92
N VAL A 30 -2.38 3.13 8.79
CA VAL A 30 -1.90 3.31 10.18
C VAL A 30 -2.03 1.98 10.95
N ASP A 31 -3.20 1.36 10.91
CA ASP A 31 -3.50 0.13 11.65
C ASP A 31 -2.74 -1.10 11.14
N ASN A 32 -2.45 -1.18 9.84
CA ASN A 32 -1.88 -2.37 9.22
C ASN A 32 -0.51 -2.09 8.60
N LYS A 33 0.55 -2.38 9.36
CA LYS A 33 1.95 -2.26 8.90
C LYS A 33 2.26 -3.03 7.61
N TYR A 34 1.57 -4.14 7.33
CA TYR A 34 1.80 -4.92 6.10
C TYR A 34 1.20 -4.21 4.90
N LEU A 35 0.03 -3.59 5.08
CA LEU A 35 -0.59 -2.74 4.07
C LEU A 35 0.26 -1.48 3.83
N ARG A 36 0.72 -0.84 4.90
CA ARG A 36 1.61 0.33 4.86
C ARG A 36 2.91 0.07 4.10
N ARG A 37 3.50 -1.11 4.28
CA ARG A 37 4.72 -1.50 3.56
C ARG A 37 4.51 -1.61 2.04
N GLY A 38 3.28 -1.82 1.59
CA GLY A 38 2.91 -1.82 0.17
C GLY A 38 2.70 -0.42 -0.42
N LEU A 39 2.70 0.64 0.39
CA LEU A 39 2.45 2.00 -0.06
C LEU A 39 3.59 2.47 -0.98
N THR A 40 3.24 2.84 -2.21
CA THR A 40 4.21 3.32 -3.21
C THR A 40 4.23 4.83 -3.32
N THR A 41 3.06 5.46 -3.30
CA THR A 41 2.89 6.90 -3.42
C THR A 41 1.72 7.36 -2.57
N TYR A 42 1.84 8.53 -1.95
CA TYR A 42 0.77 9.16 -1.19
C TYR A 42 0.87 10.69 -1.32
N GLU A 43 -0.23 11.35 -1.68
CA GLU A 43 -0.31 12.82 -1.81
C GLU A 43 0.86 13.47 -2.59
N GLY A 44 1.23 12.89 -3.73
CA GLY A 44 2.32 13.39 -4.57
C GLY A 44 3.73 13.08 -4.06
N LYS A 45 3.87 12.42 -2.91
CA LYS A 45 5.14 11.93 -2.36
C LYS A 45 5.37 10.48 -2.76
N LEU A 46 6.61 10.15 -3.12
CA LEU A 46 7.06 8.78 -3.34
C LEU A 46 7.43 8.16 -1.99
N THR A 47 6.83 7.03 -1.64
CA THR A 47 7.10 6.33 -0.37
C THR A 47 7.95 5.07 -0.53
N LEU A 48 8.15 4.63 -1.77
CA LEU A 48 8.95 3.44 -2.09
C LEU A 48 10.42 3.82 -2.32
N GLU A 49 11.26 3.53 -1.32
CA GLU A 49 12.70 3.83 -1.32
C GLU A 49 13.42 3.30 -2.58
N GLU A 50 13.19 2.03 -2.93
CA GLU A 50 13.84 1.38 -4.07
C GLU A 50 13.64 2.15 -5.39
N THR A 51 12.44 2.69 -5.61
CA THR A 51 12.12 3.47 -6.79
C THR A 51 12.77 4.85 -6.73
N GLY A 52 12.77 5.49 -5.57
CA GLY A 52 13.41 6.79 -5.37
C GLY A 52 14.91 6.74 -5.64
N ARG A 53 15.58 5.69 -5.15
CA ARG A 53 16.99 5.41 -5.42
C ARG A 53 17.27 5.15 -6.89
N LYS A 54 16.50 4.29 -7.56
CA LYS A 54 16.69 3.95 -8.99
C LYS A 54 16.45 5.12 -9.93
N GLN A 55 15.51 5.99 -9.61
CA GLN A 55 15.14 7.14 -10.44
C GLN A 55 15.85 8.44 -10.05
N ASN A 56 16.64 8.42 -8.96
CA ASN A 56 17.29 9.59 -8.41
C ASN A 56 16.30 10.74 -8.10
N ARG A 57 15.15 10.39 -7.51
CA ARG A 57 14.04 11.31 -7.17
C ARG A 57 13.82 11.37 -5.65
N PRO A 58 13.31 12.49 -5.11
CA PRO A 58 12.99 12.59 -3.70
C PRO A 58 11.93 11.56 -3.31
N TYR A 59 12.14 10.93 -2.15
CA TYR A 59 11.21 10.00 -1.53
C TYR A 59 11.20 10.23 -0.01
N VAL A 60 10.13 9.80 0.64
CA VAL A 60 9.94 9.85 2.10
C VAL A 60 9.54 8.46 2.59
N THR A 61 9.60 8.19 3.88
CA THR A 61 9.03 6.95 4.41
C THR A 61 7.49 6.99 4.39
N PRO A 62 6.80 5.83 4.32
CA PRO A 62 5.35 5.78 4.49
C PRO A 62 4.86 6.42 5.80
N GLU A 63 5.66 6.34 6.86
CA GLU A 63 5.40 6.93 8.18
C GLU A 63 5.41 8.46 8.12
N GLU A 64 6.46 9.05 7.54
CA GLU A 64 6.52 10.50 7.30
C GLU A 64 5.42 11.01 6.36
N ALA A 65 4.99 10.19 5.39
CA ALA A 65 3.92 10.56 4.47
C ALA A 65 2.55 10.59 5.16
N LEU A 66 2.32 9.71 6.14
CA LEU A 66 1.06 9.59 6.89
C LEU A 66 1.05 10.39 8.20
N GLY A 67 2.20 10.93 8.63
CA GLY A 67 2.31 11.72 9.86
C GLY A 67 2.29 10.88 11.15
N ILE A 68 2.78 9.64 11.08
CA ILE A 68 2.81 8.66 12.19
C ILE A 68 4.22 8.21 12.54
#